data_AF-A0A2P2KTI7-F1
#
_entry.id   AF-A0A2P2KTI7-F1
#
_cell.length_a   1.000
_cell.length_b   1.000
_cell.length_c   1.000
_cell.angle_alpha   90.00
_cell.angle_beta   90.00
_cell.angle_gamma   90.00
#
_symmetry.space_group_name_H-M   'P 1'
#
loop_
_entity.id
_entity.type
_entity.pdbx_description
1 polymer ?
#
loop_
_entity_poly.entity_id
_entity_poly.type
_entity_poly.pdbx_seq_one_letter_code
_entity_poly.pdbx_strand_id
1 'polypeptide(L)'
;MEANHMNGRVSPPSSSADGGTTAGSCSSLLQPNYSSRAVQEALEHLASVDLIELCSEAKVERCRATRDLRSCGRYVHYALNTCGHASLCSECSQRSDICPICRIPIPKNGNKLRLRLYYECIEAGLISKRCDERFQEKEDWENQLNADVERLYSLFDVAMENNLVSLICHCILNFFFLFIFFGCLWFNFILLLWKIFPVQKFF
;
A
#
# COMPACT_ATOMS: atom_id res chain seq x y z
N MET A 1 10.57 59.99 48.62
CA MET A 1 10.54 59.53 47.21
C MET A 1 9.91 58.16 47.26
N GLU A 2 8.58 58.15 47.39
CA GLU A 2 7.60 57.83 46.32
C GLU A 2 7.17 56.37 46.47
N ALA A 3 5.92 55.95 46.33
CA ALA A 3 4.61 56.51 46.66
C ALA A 3 3.71 55.26 46.79
N ASN A 4 2.82 55.28 47.78
CA ASN A 4 1.80 54.26 48.04
C ASN A 4 0.74 54.23 46.93
N HIS A 5 0.09 53.09 46.66
CA HIS A 5 -1.40 53.03 46.73
C HIS A 5 -2.00 51.62 46.66
N MET A 6 -3.10 51.46 47.41
CA MET A 6 -3.87 50.26 47.73
C MET A 6 -5.14 50.10 46.86
N ASN A 7 -5.58 48.84 46.71
CA ASN A 7 -6.96 48.27 46.70
C ASN A 7 -8.10 48.75 45.77
N GLY A 8 -8.88 47.75 45.30
CA GLY A 8 -10.34 47.82 44.97
C GLY A 8 -10.71 46.98 43.73
N ARG A 9 -11.41 45.82 43.78
CA ARG A 9 -12.82 45.45 44.11
C ARG A 9 -13.71 45.24 42.85
N VAL A 10 -14.04 43.96 42.58
CA VAL A 10 -15.32 43.31 42.17
C VAL A 10 -16.11 43.72 40.89
N SER A 11 -16.30 42.70 40.01
CA SER A 11 -17.46 42.28 39.15
C SER A 11 -17.39 42.32 37.60
N PRO A 12 -18.06 41.36 36.87
CA PRO A 12 -17.96 41.04 35.41
C PRO A 12 -19.21 41.53 34.60
N PRO A 13 -19.58 41.10 33.34
CA PRO A 13 -18.97 40.30 32.25
C PRO A 13 -19.08 40.96 30.81
N SER A 14 -18.90 40.15 29.73
CA SER A 14 -19.21 40.37 28.26
C SER A 14 -18.21 41.23 27.46
N SER A 15 -17.85 41.00 26.19
CA SER A 15 -18.30 40.08 25.13
C SER A 15 -17.32 40.14 23.93
N SER A 16 -17.16 38.99 23.24
CA SER A 16 -16.94 38.80 21.79
C SER A 16 -15.85 39.58 21.03
N ALA A 17 -14.88 38.84 20.45
CA ALA A 17 -14.68 38.76 19.00
C ALA A 17 -13.65 37.69 18.62
N ASP A 18 -14.03 36.92 17.60
CA ASP A 18 -13.29 36.07 16.67
C ASP A 18 -11.77 35.88 16.81
N GLY A 19 -11.34 34.63 16.65
CA GLY A 19 -9.93 34.33 16.49
C GLY A 19 -9.64 32.89 16.09
N GLY A 20 -10.07 32.51 14.89
CA GLY A 20 -9.31 31.56 14.06
C GLY A 20 -9.38 30.10 14.47
N THR A 21 -10.25 29.37 13.78
CA THR A 21 -10.06 27.98 13.38
C THR A 21 -8.58 27.74 13.05
N THR A 22 -7.81 27.14 13.97
CA THR A 22 -6.59 26.42 13.61
C THR A 22 -7.04 25.14 12.93
N ALA A 23 -7.53 25.28 11.70
CA ALA A 23 -7.42 24.23 10.72
C ALA A 23 -5.93 23.95 10.65
N GLY A 24 -5.51 22.88 11.33
CA GLY A 24 -4.18 22.33 11.17
C GLY A 24 -3.96 22.22 9.68
N SER A 25 -3.04 23.06 9.18
CA SER A 25 -2.61 23.09 7.80
C SER A 25 -2.19 21.66 7.48
N CYS A 26 -3.09 20.92 6.86
CA CYS A 26 -2.78 19.66 6.23
C CYS A 26 -1.68 20.01 5.25
N SER A 27 -0.50 19.51 5.57
CA SER A 27 0.74 19.62 4.81
C SER A 27 0.39 19.75 3.34
N SER A 28 0.74 20.89 2.77
CA SER A 28 0.64 21.18 1.34
C SER A 28 0.95 19.91 0.58
N LEU A 29 0.04 19.50 -0.31
CA LEU A 29 0.29 18.49 -1.33
C LEU A 29 1.58 18.91 -2.05
N LEU A 30 2.72 18.41 -1.57
CA LEU A 30 3.98 18.51 -2.27
C LEU A 30 3.75 17.64 -3.50
N GLN A 31 3.35 18.29 -4.58
CA GLN A 31 3.26 17.67 -5.89
C GLN A 31 4.56 16.90 -6.09
N PRO A 32 4.49 15.58 -6.35
CA PRO A 32 5.68 14.77 -6.51
C PRO A 32 6.55 15.40 -7.59
N ASN A 33 7.86 15.44 -7.36
CA ASN A 33 8.77 15.99 -8.34
C ASN A 33 8.95 14.99 -9.49
N TYR A 34 8.10 15.09 -10.52
CA TYR A 34 8.15 14.22 -11.70
C TYR A 34 9.46 14.27 -12.49
N SER A 35 10.33 15.26 -12.23
CA SER A 35 11.70 15.29 -12.79
C SER A 35 12.73 14.51 -11.96
N SER A 36 12.34 14.00 -10.79
CA SER A 36 13.19 13.16 -9.95
C SER A 36 13.36 11.78 -10.58
N ARG A 37 14.61 11.31 -10.60
CA ARG A 37 14.96 9.95 -11.01
C ARG A 37 14.17 8.89 -10.23
N ALA A 38 13.94 9.10 -8.93
CA ALA A 38 13.20 8.16 -8.10
C ALA A 38 11.72 8.04 -8.53
N VAL A 39 11.10 9.13 -8.98
CA VAL A 39 9.71 9.12 -9.48
C VAL A 39 9.66 8.38 -10.81
N GLN A 40 10.60 8.65 -11.71
CA GLN A 40 10.65 7.98 -13.01
C GLN A 40 10.89 6.48 -12.88
N GLU A 41 11.83 6.06 -12.03
CA GLU A 41 12.13 4.65 -11.76
C GLU A 41 10.93 3.93 -11.13
N ALA A 42 10.24 4.56 -10.18
CA ALA A 42 9.04 3.99 -9.56
C ALA A 42 7.88 3.83 -10.57
N LEU A 43 7.65 4.83 -11.43
CA LEU A 43 6.62 4.76 -12.45
C LEU A 43 6.95 3.74 -13.55
N GLU A 44 8.21 3.64 -13.97
CA GLU A 44 8.66 2.63 -14.93
C GLU A 44 8.47 1.22 -14.36
N HIS A 45 8.85 1.01 -13.10
CA HIS A 45 8.59 -0.25 -12.41
C HIS A 45 7.07 -0.54 -12.34
N LEU A 46 6.25 0.42 -11.92
CA LEU A 46 4.79 0.28 -11.87
C LEU A 46 4.16 0.00 -13.25
N ALA A 47 4.74 0.52 -14.34
CA ALA A 47 4.26 0.25 -15.70
C ALA A 47 4.68 -1.13 -16.22
N SER A 48 5.77 -1.68 -15.70
CA SER A 48 6.34 -2.98 -16.11
C SER A 48 5.80 -4.18 -15.33
N VAL A 49 5.16 -3.95 -14.18
CA VAL A 49 4.70 -5.01 -13.28
C VAL A 49 3.36 -5.60 -13.77
N ASP A 50 3.24 -6.93 -13.67
CA ASP A 50 1.99 -7.63 -13.98
C ASP A 50 0.98 -7.53 -12.83
N LEU A 51 -0.31 -7.73 -13.10
CA LEU A 51 -1.36 -7.67 -12.07
C LEU A 51 -1.13 -8.64 -10.90
N ILE A 52 -0.64 -9.85 -11.18
CA ILE A 52 -0.40 -10.87 -10.13
C ILE A 52 0.75 -10.41 -9.23
N GLU A 53 1.81 -9.87 -9.82
CA GLU A 53 2.95 -9.35 -9.08
C GLU A 53 2.58 -8.06 -8.34
N LEU A 54 1.74 -7.19 -8.92
CA LEU A 54 1.20 -6.00 -8.25
C LEU A 54 0.38 -6.37 -7.00
N CYS A 55 -0.49 -7.38 -7.08
CA CYS A 55 -1.21 -7.92 -5.93
C CYS A 55 -0.25 -8.46 -4.87
N SER A 56 0.83 -9.12 -5.30
CA SER A 56 1.87 -9.58 -4.37
C SER A 56 2.57 -8.39 -3.71
N GLU A 57 2.90 -7.33 -4.45
CA GLU A 57 3.60 -6.13 -3.99
C GLU A 57 2.77 -5.27 -3.04
N ALA A 58 1.46 -5.21 -3.25
CA ALA A 58 0.52 -4.54 -2.35
C ALA A 58 0.37 -5.27 -1.00
N LYS A 59 0.66 -6.58 -0.96
CA LYS A 59 0.46 -7.41 0.23
C LYS A 59 1.34 -6.97 1.40
N VAL A 60 0.73 -6.79 2.56
CA VAL A 60 1.35 -6.49 3.83
C VAL A 60 1.96 -7.77 4.40
N GLU A 61 3.28 -7.91 4.22
CA GLU A 61 4.03 -9.04 4.76
C GLU A 61 4.83 -8.67 6.00
N ARG A 62 4.90 -9.62 6.94
CA ARG A 62 5.74 -9.51 8.14
C ARG A 62 7.03 -10.29 7.94
N CYS A 63 8.14 -9.71 8.38
CA CYS A 63 9.46 -10.28 8.25
C CYS A 63 9.58 -11.57 9.06
N ARG A 64 9.96 -12.65 8.38
CA ARG A 64 10.13 -14.00 8.95
C ARG A 64 11.59 -14.40 9.11
N ALA A 65 12.52 -13.45 9.16
CA ALA A 65 13.92 -13.78 9.42
C ALA A 65 14.05 -14.39 10.83
N THR A 66 14.25 -15.70 10.89
CA THR A 66 14.23 -16.51 12.13
C THR A 66 15.59 -16.60 12.83
N ARG A 67 16.65 -16.01 12.26
CA ARG A 67 18.00 -16.40 12.67
C ARG A 67 18.42 -15.87 14.05
N ASP A 68 18.07 -14.63 14.46
CA ASP A 68 18.67 -14.04 15.68
C ASP A 68 17.75 -13.14 16.53
N LEU A 69 16.48 -12.95 16.17
CA LEU A 69 15.52 -12.16 16.97
C LEU A 69 14.22 -12.96 17.06
N ARG A 70 13.59 -12.97 18.25
CA ARG A 70 12.18 -13.37 18.41
C ARG A 70 11.42 -12.89 17.17
N SER A 71 10.75 -13.81 16.47
CA SER A 71 10.00 -13.59 15.22
C SER A 71 9.87 -12.10 14.85
N CYS A 72 10.79 -11.58 14.02
CA CYS A 72 10.98 -10.14 13.83
C CYS A 72 9.65 -9.39 13.67
N GLY A 73 8.72 -9.95 12.89
CA GLY A 73 7.31 -9.55 12.91
C GLY A 73 7.01 -8.17 12.33
N ARG A 74 8.04 -7.36 12.07
CA ARG A 74 7.93 -6.04 11.45
C ARG A 74 7.64 -6.12 9.97
N TYR A 75 7.10 -5.04 9.43
CA TYR A 75 6.77 -4.95 8.02
C TYR A 75 8.00 -5.14 7.14
N VAL A 76 7.80 -5.95 6.10
CA VAL A 76 8.76 -6.13 5.02
C VAL A 76 8.78 -4.84 4.20
N HIS A 77 9.98 -4.41 3.84
CA HIS A 77 10.20 -3.28 2.94
C HIS A 77 11.00 -3.69 1.69
N TYR A 78 11.85 -4.71 1.81
CA TYR A 78 12.82 -5.06 0.77
C TYR A 78 12.63 -6.50 0.30
N ALA A 79 12.80 -6.74 -0.99
CA ALA A 79 12.88 -8.06 -1.61
C ALA A 79 14.34 -8.37 -2.01
N LEU A 80 14.74 -9.64 -1.92
CA LEU A 80 16.08 -10.08 -2.35
C LEU A 80 16.16 -10.23 -3.87
N ASN A 81 17.01 -9.43 -4.52
CA ASN A 81 17.20 -9.51 -5.97
C ASN A 81 17.95 -10.77 -6.42
N THR A 82 18.84 -11.30 -5.59
CA THR A 82 19.72 -12.40 -5.98
C THR A 82 19.03 -13.73 -6.16
N CYS A 83 17.96 -13.97 -5.40
CA CYS A 83 17.26 -15.24 -5.41
C CYS A 83 15.74 -15.11 -5.42
N GLY A 84 15.17 -13.92 -5.20
CA GLY A 84 13.72 -13.68 -5.16
C GLY A 84 12.98 -14.36 -4.00
N HIS A 85 13.60 -15.31 -3.28
CA HIS A 85 12.89 -16.16 -2.32
C HIS A 85 12.43 -15.45 -1.05
N ALA A 86 13.12 -14.42 -0.58
CA ALA A 86 12.81 -13.83 0.72
C ALA A 86 12.72 -12.31 0.67
N SER A 87 11.80 -11.81 1.47
CA SER A 87 11.58 -10.39 1.69
C SER A 87 11.83 -10.06 3.17
N LEU A 88 12.51 -8.94 3.42
CA LEU A 88 13.08 -8.57 4.71
C LEU A 88 12.63 -7.16 5.13
N CYS A 89 12.55 -6.92 6.43
CA CYS A 89 12.45 -5.56 6.96
C CYS A 89 13.81 -4.85 6.87
N SER A 90 13.83 -3.53 7.07
CA SER A 90 15.03 -2.68 7.01
C SER A 90 16.17 -3.16 7.90
N GLU A 91 15.88 -3.65 9.10
CA GLU A 91 16.93 -4.13 10.01
C GLU A 91 17.42 -5.55 9.66
N CYS A 92 16.51 -6.46 9.32
CA CYS A 92 16.90 -7.83 8.95
C CYS A 92 17.67 -7.85 7.63
N SER A 93 17.42 -6.90 6.73
CA SER A 93 18.12 -6.80 5.44
C SER A 93 19.59 -6.39 5.59
N GLN A 94 19.90 -5.57 6.60
CA GLN A 94 21.26 -5.18 6.98
C GLN A 94 22.01 -6.29 7.71
N ARG A 95 21.31 -7.07 8.57
CA ARG A 95 21.92 -8.14 9.37
C ARG A 95 22.08 -9.46 8.62
N SER A 96 21.26 -9.71 7.59
CA SER A 96 21.26 -10.99 6.88
C SER A 96 22.28 -10.98 5.75
N ASP A 97 23.32 -11.80 5.87
CA ASP A 97 24.30 -12.04 4.79
C ASP A 97 23.92 -13.22 3.90
N ILE A 98 22.89 -13.98 4.27
CA ILE A 98 22.46 -15.22 3.63
C ILE A 98 20.94 -15.23 3.50
N CYS A 99 20.41 -15.70 2.37
CA CYS A 99 18.97 -15.88 2.21
C CYS A 99 18.42 -16.87 3.25
N PRO A 100 17.37 -16.51 4.03
CA PRO A 100 16.82 -17.40 5.05
C PRO A 100 16.16 -18.67 4.48
N ILE A 101 15.83 -18.68 3.18
CA ILE A 101 15.17 -19.81 2.51
C ILE A 101 16.18 -20.70 1.79
N CYS A 102 16.86 -20.18 0.76
CA CYS A 102 17.74 -20.99 -0.09
C CYS A 102 19.21 -20.99 0.35
N ARG A 103 19.56 -20.24 1.40
CA ARG A 103 20.93 -20.12 1.94
C ARG A 103 21.98 -19.61 0.95
N ILE A 104 21.58 -19.00 -0.16
CA ILE A 104 22.49 -18.32 -1.08
C ILE A 104 23.05 -17.06 -0.39
N PRO A 105 24.37 -16.82 -0.43
CA PRO A 105 24.96 -15.62 0.14
C PRO A 105 24.48 -14.39 -0.63
N ILE A 106 24.12 -13.36 0.11
CA ILE A 106 23.58 -12.14 -0.45
C ILE A 106 24.76 -11.16 -0.63
N PRO A 107 25.09 -10.74 -1.87
CA PRO A 107 26.25 -9.91 -2.17
C PRO A 107 26.17 -8.56 -1.43
N LYS A 108 27.29 -8.08 -0.89
CA LYS A 108 27.36 -6.82 -0.13
C LYS A 108 27.28 -5.55 -1.00
N ASN A 109 26.97 -5.69 -2.29
CA ASN A 109 26.90 -4.59 -3.25
C ASN A 109 25.54 -3.87 -3.19
N GLY A 110 25.44 -2.64 -3.69
CA GLY A 110 24.23 -1.80 -3.65
C GLY A 110 22.97 -2.44 -4.27
N ASN A 111 23.10 -3.39 -5.20
CA ASN A 111 21.97 -4.07 -5.83
C ASN A 111 21.48 -5.33 -5.08
N LYS A 112 21.87 -5.50 -3.80
CA LYS A 112 21.50 -6.64 -2.94
C LYS A 112 19.99 -6.84 -2.81
N LEU A 113 19.29 -5.72 -2.63
CA LEU A 113 17.91 -5.64 -2.19
C LEU A 113 17.21 -4.62 -3.05
N ARG A 114 15.98 -4.93 -3.43
CA ARG A 114 15.08 -3.99 -4.08
C ARG A 114 14.03 -3.56 -3.07
N LEU A 115 13.72 -2.27 -3.07
CA LEU A 115 12.61 -1.75 -2.28
C LEU A 115 11.30 -2.20 -2.94
N ARG A 116 10.31 -2.63 -2.15
CA ARG A 116 9.04 -3.05 -2.74
C ARG A 116 8.31 -1.86 -3.35
N LEU A 117 7.61 -2.09 -4.46
CA LEU A 117 7.00 -1.06 -5.29
C LEU A 117 6.13 -0.06 -4.50
N TYR A 118 5.37 -0.55 -3.51
CA TYR A 118 4.58 0.32 -2.64
C TYR A 118 5.43 1.36 -1.89
N TYR A 119 6.57 0.93 -1.33
CA TYR A 119 7.48 1.84 -0.63
C TYR A 119 8.33 2.68 -1.59
N GLU A 120 8.64 2.19 -2.78
CA GLU A 120 9.24 3.00 -3.85
C GLU A 120 8.34 4.19 -4.20
N CYS A 121 7.03 3.96 -4.36
CA CYS A 121 6.06 5.03 -4.59
C CYS A 121 5.93 5.99 -3.39
N ILE A 122 6.09 5.52 -2.15
CA ILE A 122 6.12 6.39 -0.97
C ILE A 122 7.39 7.25 -0.94
N GLU A 123 8.56 6.66 -1.16
CA GLU A 123 9.84 7.39 -1.18
C GLU A 123 9.90 8.41 -2.32
N ALA A 124 9.27 8.09 -3.45
CA ALA A 124 9.09 8.99 -4.59
C ALA A 124 8.07 10.12 -4.31
N GLY A 125 7.31 10.05 -3.22
CA GLY A 125 6.24 11.01 -2.88
C GLY A 125 4.98 10.86 -3.73
N LEU A 126 4.85 9.77 -4.49
CA LEU A 126 3.65 9.44 -5.28
C LEU A 126 2.49 8.99 -4.38
N ILE A 127 2.81 8.32 -3.27
CA ILE A 127 1.81 7.92 -2.26
C ILE A 127 2.03 8.76 -1.01
N SER A 128 0.98 9.44 -0.54
CA SER A 128 1.03 10.18 0.71
C SER A 128 1.21 9.22 1.89
N LYS A 129 2.24 9.44 2.71
CA LYS A 129 2.61 8.62 3.88
C LYS A 129 1.53 8.54 4.99
N ARG A 130 0.31 9.05 4.78
CA ARG A 130 -0.77 9.12 5.78
C ARG A 130 -1.19 7.76 6.36
N CYS A 131 -0.76 6.63 5.79
CA CYS A 131 -1.27 5.31 6.16
C CYS A 131 -0.32 4.42 6.99
N ASP A 132 1.00 4.61 7.02
CA ASP A 132 1.89 3.61 7.66
C ASP A 132 1.96 3.68 9.20
N GLU A 133 1.63 4.81 9.83
CA GLU A 133 1.77 4.96 11.30
C GLU A 133 0.56 4.41 12.07
N ARG A 134 -0.65 4.39 11.47
CA ARG A 134 -1.86 3.86 12.13
C ARG A 134 -1.91 2.34 12.21
N PHE A 135 -1.11 1.63 11.42
CA PHE A 135 -1.01 0.17 11.49
C PHE A 135 -0.12 -0.35 12.63
N GLN A 136 0.51 0.54 13.41
CA GLN A 136 1.42 0.11 14.48
C GLN A 136 0.73 -0.40 15.75
N GLU A 137 -0.58 -0.17 15.95
CA GLU A 137 -1.24 -0.50 17.23
C GLU A 137 -2.68 -1.04 17.09
N LYS A 138 -2.85 -2.25 16.54
CA LYS A 138 -3.79 -3.29 17.04
C LYS A 138 -3.94 -4.41 16.02
N GLU A 139 -3.64 -5.63 16.47
CA GLU A 139 -3.85 -6.86 15.72
C GLU A 139 -5.35 -7.14 15.56
N ASP A 140 -5.91 -6.81 14.39
CA ASP A 140 -7.08 -7.51 13.85
C ASP A 140 -6.76 -7.96 12.43
N TRP A 141 -6.96 -9.23 12.12
CA TRP A 141 -6.73 -9.80 10.79
C TRP A 141 -7.61 -9.16 9.71
N GLU A 142 -8.79 -8.65 10.09
CA GLU A 142 -9.66 -7.85 9.21
C GLU A 142 -9.03 -6.51 8.85
N ASN A 143 -8.29 -5.88 9.77
CA ASN A 143 -7.52 -4.66 9.50
C ASN A 143 -6.38 -4.93 8.51
N GLN A 144 -5.84 -6.15 8.46
CA GLN A 144 -4.77 -6.50 7.53
C GLN A 144 -5.27 -6.72 6.10
N LEU A 145 -6.43 -7.36 5.91
CA LEU A 145 -7.06 -7.46 4.58
C LEU A 145 -7.44 -6.08 4.04
N ASN A 146 -7.96 -5.20 4.91
CA ASN A 146 -8.24 -3.82 4.53
C ASN A 146 -6.95 -3.08 4.14
N ALA A 147 -5.84 -3.32 4.85
CA ALA A 147 -4.54 -2.72 4.51
C ALA A 147 -4.01 -3.17 3.14
N ASP A 148 -4.09 -4.46 2.81
CA ASP A 148 -3.68 -4.99 1.50
C ASP A 148 -4.46 -4.32 0.36
N VAL A 149 -5.78 -4.20 0.55
CA VAL A 149 -6.69 -3.58 -0.42
C VAL A 149 -6.43 -2.08 -0.56
N GLU A 150 -6.24 -1.36 0.55
CA GLU A 150 -5.90 0.07 0.55
C GLU A 150 -4.56 0.35 -0.17
N ARG A 151 -3.55 -0.50 0.04
CA ARG A 151 -2.26 -0.40 -0.67
C ARG A 151 -2.42 -0.60 -2.16
N LEU A 152 -3.25 -1.57 -2.56
CA LEU A 152 -3.54 -1.83 -3.96
C LEU A 152 -4.28 -0.65 -4.61
N TYR A 153 -5.29 -0.09 -3.95
CA TYR A 153 -5.98 1.10 -4.45
C TYR A 153 -5.03 2.29 -4.58
N SER A 154 -4.14 2.51 -3.61
CA SER A 154 -3.14 3.58 -3.69
C SER A 154 -2.23 3.43 -4.92
N LEU A 155 -1.82 2.20 -5.26
CA LEU A 155 -1.03 1.93 -6.46
C LEU A 155 -1.83 2.17 -7.74
N PHE A 156 -3.13 1.83 -7.75
CA PHE A 156 -4.01 2.12 -8.87
C PHE A 156 -4.27 3.62 -9.04
N ASP A 157 -4.46 4.37 -7.96
CA ASP A 157 -4.63 5.82 -8.01
C ASP A 157 -3.39 6.47 -8.64
N VAL A 158 -2.18 6.08 -8.20
CA VAL A 158 -0.92 6.53 -8.82
C VAL A 158 -0.88 6.16 -10.32
N ALA A 159 -1.28 4.95 -10.68
CA ALA A 159 -1.29 4.52 -12.08
C ALA A 159 -2.30 5.31 -12.95
N MET A 160 -3.48 5.61 -12.41
CA MET A 160 -4.51 6.40 -13.08
C MET A 160 -4.08 7.87 -13.23
N GLU A 161 -3.56 8.48 -12.16
CA GLU A 161 -3.07 9.86 -12.17
C GLU A 161 -1.92 10.07 -13.16
N ASN A 162 -1.09 9.04 -13.36
CA ASN A 162 0.05 9.06 -14.27
C ASN A 162 -0.23 8.48 -15.66
N ASN A 163 -1.49 8.16 -15.96
CA ASN A 163 -1.91 7.60 -17.25
C ASN A 163 -1.09 6.37 -17.67
N LEU A 164 -0.85 5.43 -16.75
CA LEU A 164 -0.16 4.18 -17.05
C LEU A 164 -1.08 3.24 -17.83
N VAL A 165 -1.28 3.55 -19.12
CA VAL A 165 -2.20 2.86 -20.04
C VAL A 165 -1.95 1.36 -20.10
N SER A 166 -0.69 0.92 -20.03
CA SER A 166 -0.33 -0.50 -20.02
C SER A 166 -1.06 -1.25 -18.90
N LEU A 167 -0.97 -0.74 -17.66
CA LEU A 167 -1.55 -1.37 -16.48
C LEU A 167 -3.08 -1.30 -16.53
N ILE A 168 -3.62 -0.14 -16.92
CA ILE A 168 -5.07 0.08 -17.07
C ILE A 168 -5.67 -0.88 -18.11
N CYS A 169 -5.02 -1.02 -19.27
CA CYS A 169 -5.44 -1.94 -20.31
C CYS A 169 -5.34 -3.40 -19.85
N HIS A 170 -4.26 -3.77 -19.16
CA HIS A 170 -4.09 -5.13 -18.64
C HIS A 170 -5.20 -5.47 -17.63
N CYS A 171 -5.58 -4.53 -16.75
CA CYS A 171 -6.73 -4.68 -15.86
C CYS A 171 -8.04 -4.87 -16.62
N ILE A 172 -8.36 -3.97 -17.55
CA ILE A 172 -9.62 -4.00 -18.30
C ILE A 172 -9.72 -5.30 -19.12
N LEU A 173 -8.64 -5.69 -19.80
CA LEU A 173 -8.59 -6.92 -20.60
C LEU A 173 -8.80 -8.17 -19.73
N ASN A 174 -8.16 -8.24 -18.55
CA ASN A 174 -8.37 -9.36 -17.64
C ASN A 174 -9.80 -9.42 -17.11
N PHE A 175 -10.38 -8.28 -16.70
CA PHE A 175 -11.77 -8.21 -16.25
C PHE A 175 -12.74 -8.63 -17.35
N PHE A 176 -12.52 -8.14 -18.58
CA PHE A 176 -13.34 -8.48 -19.74
C PHE A 176 -13.23 -9.97 -20.09
N PHE A 177 -12.03 -10.53 -20.07
CA PHE A 177 -11.81 -11.96 -20.31
C PHE A 177 -12.48 -12.82 -19.24
N LEU A 178 -12.38 -12.42 -17.96
CA LEU A 178 -13.10 -13.08 -16.87
C LEU A 178 -14.62 -13.03 -17.09
N PHE A 179 -15.15 -11.86 -17.46
CA PHE A 179 -16.59 -11.68 -17.67
C PHE A 179 -17.11 -12.56 -18.81
N ILE A 180 -16.37 -12.64 -19.93
CA ILE A 180 -16.70 -13.55 -21.03
C ILE A 180 -16.58 -15.00 -20.58
N PHE A 181 -15.49 -15.38 -19.92
CA PHE A 181 -15.26 -16.76 -19.51
C PHE A 181 -16.33 -17.25 -18.54
N PHE A 182 -16.64 -16.47 -17.49
CA PHE A 182 -17.70 -16.77 -16.54
C PHE A 182 -19.09 -16.69 -17.18
N GLY A 183 -19.35 -15.72 -18.06
CA GLY A 183 -20.59 -15.63 -18.81
C GLY A 183 -20.82 -16.84 -19.73
N CYS A 184 -19.78 -17.29 -20.42
CA CYS A 184 -19.81 -18.48 -21.27
C CYS A 184 -19.95 -19.77 -20.43
N LEU A 185 -19.26 -19.89 -19.30
CA LEU A 185 -19.43 -21.01 -18.37
C LEU A 185 -20.85 -21.06 -17.80
N TRP A 186 -21.39 -19.90 -17.40
CA TRP A 186 -22.75 -19.78 -16.93
C TRP A 186 -23.76 -20.16 -18.01
N PHE A 187 -23.58 -19.66 -19.24
CA PHE A 187 -24.43 -20.01 -20.37
C PHE A 187 -24.38 -21.50 -20.70
N ASN A 188 -23.18 -22.09 -20.72
CA ASN A 188 -23.01 -23.54 -20.90
C ASN A 188 -23.64 -24.34 -19.76
N PHE A 189 -23.55 -23.86 -18.52
CA PHE A 189 -24.21 -24.47 -17.36
C PHE A 189 -25.74 -24.41 -17.47
N ILE A 190 -26.31 -23.28 -17.89
CA ILE A 190 -27.75 -23.14 -18.16
C ILE A 190 -28.20 -24.07 -19.30
N LEU A 191 -27.44 -24.17 -20.39
CA LEU A 191 -27.73 -25.12 -21.47
C LEU A 191 -27.66 -26.57 -21.00
N LEU A 192 -26.69 -26.90 -20.14
CA LEU A 192 -26.56 -28.22 -19.54
C LEU A 192 -27.76 -28.53 -18.64
N LEU A 193 -28.18 -27.58 -17.80
CA LEU A 193 -29.39 -27.71 -16.97
C LEU A 193 -30.65 -27.89 -17.83
N TRP A 194 -30.79 -27.16 -18.93
CA TRP A 194 -31.92 -27.31 -19.85
C TRP A 194 -31.93 -28.67 -20.54
N LYS A 195 -30.75 -29.25 -20.77
CA LYS A 195 -30.58 -30.59 -21.37
C LYS A 195 -30.78 -31.72 -20.36
N ILE A 196 -30.47 -31.49 -19.08
CA ILE A 196 -30.63 -32.44 -17.98
C ILE A 196 -32.06 -32.45 -17.43
N PHE A 197 -32.75 -31.30 -17.43
CA PHE A 197 -34.17 -31.18 -17.09
C PHE A 197 -35.00 -30.91 -18.36
N PRO A 198 -35.22 -31.92 -19.22
CA PRO A 198 -36.33 -31.83 -20.16
C PRO A 198 -37.59 -31.76 -19.29
N VAL A 199 -38.32 -30.65 -19.38
CA VAL A 199 -39.64 -30.47 -18.79
C VAL A 199 -40.42 -31.76 -18.98
N GLN A 200 -40.62 -32.52 -17.89
CA GLN A 200 -41.58 -33.62 -17.90
C GLN A 200 -42.91 -32.96 -18.25
N LYS A 201 -43.36 -33.18 -19.48
CA LYS A 201 -44.74 -32.92 -19.89
C LYS A 201 -45.63 -33.76 -18.99
N PHE A 202 -46.09 -33.17 -17.89
CA PHE A 202 -47.31 -33.60 -17.24
C PHE A 202 -48.44 -33.22 -18.20
N PHE A 203 -48.82 -34.19 -19.04
CA PHE A 203 -50.14 -34.26 -19.65
C PHE A 203 -50.92 -35.34 -18.91
#